data_AF-A0AAP2RJT9-F1
#
_entry.id   AF-A0AAP2RJT9-F1
#
_cell.length_a   1.000
_cell.length_b   1.000
_cell.length_c   1.000
_cell.angle_alpha   90.00
_cell.angle_beta   90.00
_cell.angle_gamma   90.00
#
_symmetry.space_group_name_H-M   'P 1'
#
loop_
_entity.id
_entity.type
_entity.pdbx_description
1 polymer ?
#
loop_
_entity_poly.entity_id
_entity_poly.type
_entity_poly.pdbx_seq_one_letter_code
_entity_poly.pdbx_strand_id
1 'polypeptide(L)'
;MIKKIKWFRKSLPAFKGKKKAVFVVGASPMGNPEIETSLKGIFSEEEQVKVFYLQGGLRYERMGTSSRMMMKMFSSMVAKKKNKSPEEEEMAHMIGCSYDISDRRFISPVAAYFKEQQD
;
A
#
# COMPACT_ATOMS: atom_id res chain seq x y z
N MET A 1 -1.79 6.90 -5.56
CA MET A 1 -0.51 7.29 -6.22
C MET A 1 0.65 6.92 -5.31
N ILE A 2 1.64 6.17 -5.82
CA ILE A 2 2.85 5.80 -5.06
C ILE A 2 3.77 7.01 -4.94
N LYS A 3 4.07 7.44 -3.72
CA LYS A 3 4.93 8.61 -3.49
C LYS A 3 6.35 8.34 -4.00
N LYS A 4 6.96 9.35 -4.62
CA LYS A 4 8.35 9.33 -5.14
C LYS A 4 8.67 8.30 -6.25
N ILE A 5 7.68 7.65 -6.86
CA ILE A 5 7.92 6.71 -7.98
C ILE A 5 8.66 7.36 -9.16
N LYS A 6 8.33 8.62 -9.49
CA LYS A 6 9.02 9.38 -10.55
C LYS A 6 10.50 9.59 -10.26
N TRP A 7 10.84 9.90 -9.01
CA TRP A 7 12.24 10.04 -8.57
C TRP A 7 12.97 8.70 -8.69
N PHE A 8 12.36 7.63 -8.19
CA PHE A 8 12.97 6.30 -8.24
C PHE A 8 13.25 5.85 -9.67
N ARG A 9 12.29 6.03 -10.60
CA ARG A 9 12.50 5.73 -12.02
C ARG A 9 13.67 6.50 -12.63
N LYS A 10 13.80 7.79 -12.31
CA LYS A 10 14.95 8.60 -12.75
C LYS A 10 16.29 8.09 -12.21
N SER A 11 16.29 7.39 -11.07
CA SER A 11 17.49 6.82 -10.46
C SER A 11 17.84 5.42 -10.97
N LEU A 12 16.95 4.73 -11.69
CA LEU A 12 17.19 3.36 -12.19
C LEU A 12 18.49 3.19 -12.99
N PRO A 13 18.92 4.14 -13.86
CA PRO A 13 20.18 4.01 -14.58
C PRO A 13 21.40 3.88 -13.66
N ALA A 14 21.40 4.57 -12.52
CA ALA A 14 22.48 4.50 -11.53
C ALA A 14 22.51 3.18 -10.75
N PHE A 15 21.45 2.38 -10.83
CA PHE A 15 21.32 1.08 -10.18
C PHE A 15 21.38 -0.10 -11.16
N LYS A 16 21.91 0.12 -12.37
CA LYS A 16 22.13 -0.93 -13.36
C LYS A 16 22.99 -2.05 -12.74
N GLY A 17 22.57 -3.30 -12.95
CA GLY A 17 23.26 -4.49 -12.41
C GLY A 17 23.02 -4.76 -10.92
N LYS A 18 22.22 -3.95 -10.21
CA LYS A 18 21.88 -4.18 -8.80
C LYS A 18 20.49 -4.78 -8.65
N LYS A 19 20.28 -5.57 -7.58
CA LYS A 19 18.93 -5.93 -7.12
C LYS A 19 18.18 -4.65 -6.71
N LYS A 20 16.95 -4.50 -7.18
CA LYS A 20 16.10 -3.31 -6.96
C LYS A 20 14.75 -3.76 -6.41
N ALA A 21 14.31 -3.12 -5.34
CA ALA A 21 13.00 -3.37 -4.77
C ALA A 21 12.29 -2.07 -4.41
N VAL A 22 10.96 -2.10 -4.49
CA VAL A 22 10.06 -1.08 -3.95
C VAL A 22 9.06 -1.79 -3.05
N PHE A 23 8.88 -1.30 -1.83
CA PHE A 23 7.73 -1.69 -1.01
C PHE A 23 6.71 -0.55 -1.00
N VAL A 24 5.44 -0.90 -1.14
CA VAL A 24 4.31 0.02 -0.98
C VAL A 24 3.54 -0.36 0.27
N VAL A 25 2.93 0.63 0.91
CA VAL A 25 2.07 0.44 2.08
C VAL A 25 0.65 0.86 1.78
N GLY A 26 -0.32 0.17 2.37
CA GLY A 26 -1.74 0.47 2.19
C GLY A 26 -2.60 0.04 3.36
N ALA A 27 -3.88 0.39 3.27
CA ALA A 27 -4.89 0.11 4.28
C ALA A 27 -5.63 -1.23 4.04
N SER A 28 -5.57 -1.76 2.82
CA SER A 28 -6.18 -3.03 2.46
C SER A 28 -5.56 -4.21 3.22
N PRO A 29 -6.36 -5.21 3.63
CA PRO A 29 -5.83 -6.40 4.27
C PRO A 29 -4.98 -7.25 3.31
N MET A 30 -3.98 -7.95 3.86
CA MET A 30 -3.24 -8.95 3.10
C MET A 30 -4.17 -10.01 2.52
N GLY A 31 -3.88 -10.47 1.30
CA GLY A 31 -4.70 -11.45 0.58
C GLY A 31 -5.86 -10.83 -0.22
N ASN A 32 -6.08 -9.51 -0.14
CA ASN A 32 -7.00 -8.86 -1.06
C ASN A 32 -6.48 -8.96 -2.51
N PRO A 33 -7.22 -9.59 -3.46
CA PRO A 33 -6.77 -9.81 -4.83
C PRO A 33 -6.56 -8.51 -5.64
N GLU A 34 -7.19 -7.42 -5.22
CA GLU A 34 -6.97 -6.10 -5.83
C GLU A 34 -5.57 -5.56 -5.57
N ILE A 35 -4.91 -6.01 -4.51
CA ILE A 35 -3.52 -5.64 -4.23
C ILE A 35 -2.64 -6.13 -5.37
N GLU A 36 -2.65 -7.44 -5.66
CA GLU A 36 -1.83 -8.01 -6.73
C GLU A 36 -2.11 -7.33 -8.07
N THR A 37 -3.39 -7.10 -8.38
CA THR A 37 -3.81 -6.39 -9.59
C THR A 37 -3.27 -4.96 -9.64
N SER A 38 -3.31 -4.23 -8.52
CA SER A 38 -2.79 -2.87 -8.41
C SER A 38 -1.26 -2.80 -8.47
N LEU A 39 -0.56 -3.88 -8.09
CA LEU A 39 0.89 -3.96 -8.17
C LEU A 39 1.38 -4.32 -9.57
N LYS A 40 0.60 -5.10 -10.32
CA LYS A 40 0.90 -5.45 -11.71
C LYS A 40 1.03 -4.17 -12.54
N GLY A 41 2.13 -4.06 -13.26
CA GLY A 41 2.40 -2.92 -14.14
C GLY A 41 2.90 -1.65 -13.46
N ILE A 42 3.19 -1.65 -12.14
CA ILE A 42 3.91 -0.53 -11.53
C ILE A 42 5.29 -0.36 -12.18
N PHE A 43 5.97 -1.46 -12.49
CA PHE A 43 7.21 -1.44 -13.25
C PHE A 43 7.11 -2.43 -14.41
N SER A 44 7.76 -2.12 -15.53
CA SER A 44 7.92 -3.08 -16.62
C SER A 44 8.92 -4.17 -16.24
N GLU A 45 8.91 -5.29 -16.97
CA GLU A 45 9.89 -6.35 -16.78
C GLU A 45 11.32 -5.86 -17.02
N GLU A 46 11.51 -4.95 -17.98
CA GLU A 46 12.79 -4.32 -18.32
C GLU A 46 13.38 -3.48 -17.17
N GLU A 47 12.53 -2.85 -16.34
CA GLU A 47 13.00 -2.07 -15.19
C GLU A 47 13.61 -2.99 -14.11
N GLN A 48 13.27 -4.29 -14.11
CA GLN A 48 13.76 -5.30 -13.18
C GLN A 48 13.65 -4.88 -11.70
N VAL A 49 12.49 -4.36 -11.31
CA VAL A 49 12.21 -3.91 -9.94
C VAL A 49 11.19 -4.85 -9.30
N LYS A 50 11.56 -5.48 -8.18
CA LYS A 50 10.61 -6.28 -7.41
C LYS A 50 9.71 -5.37 -6.57
N VAL A 51 8.39 -5.55 -6.67
CA VAL A 51 7.42 -4.79 -5.87
C VAL A 51 6.87 -5.67 -4.75
N PHE A 52 6.84 -5.11 -3.54
CA PHE A 52 6.26 -5.73 -2.35
C PHE A 52 5.13 -4.86 -1.81
N TYR A 53 4.06 -5.49 -1.33
CA TYR A 53 3.04 -4.82 -0.54
C TYR A 53 3.21 -5.17 0.93
N LEU A 54 3.26 -4.14 1.76
CA LEU A 54 3.31 -4.25 3.20
C LEU A 54 2.03 -3.63 3.74
N GLN A 55 1.20 -4.44 4.37
CA GLN A 55 0.02 -3.96 5.06
C GLN A 55 0.44 -2.93 6.12
N GLY A 56 -0.27 -1.81 6.15
CA GLY A 56 0.00 -0.68 7.02
C GLY A 56 -1.27 -0.31 7.78
N GLY A 57 -2.01 0.67 7.29
CA GLY A 57 -3.24 1.13 7.91
C GLY A 57 -3.59 2.55 7.48
N LEU A 58 -4.41 3.21 8.28
CA LEU A 58 -4.88 4.57 8.03
C LEU A 58 -4.45 5.50 9.16
N ARG A 59 -3.82 6.62 8.81
CA ARG A 59 -3.33 7.58 9.82
C ARG A 59 -3.85 8.99 9.53
N TYR A 60 -4.99 9.33 10.12
CA TYR A 60 -5.62 10.62 9.90
C TYR A 60 -4.76 11.78 10.39
N GLU A 61 -4.03 11.62 11.50
CA GLU A 61 -3.22 12.67 12.13
C GLU A 61 -2.16 13.23 11.19
N ARG A 62 -1.67 12.39 10.25
CA ARG A 62 -0.69 12.78 9.22
C ARG A 62 -1.31 13.05 7.85
N MET A 63 -2.62 12.93 7.72
CA MET A 63 -3.36 13.25 6.51
C MET A 63 -3.63 14.75 6.42
N GLY A 64 -3.58 15.31 5.22
CA GLY A 64 -3.97 16.70 4.96
C GLY A 64 -5.43 16.95 5.34
N THR A 65 -5.75 18.18 5.73
CA THR A 65 -7.07 18.56 6.27
C THR A 65 -8.22 18.27 5.30
N SER A 66 -8.04 18.58 4.01
CA SER A 66 -9.04 18.32 2.97
C SER A 66 -9.31 16.82 2.77
N SER A 67 -8.26 16.01 2.61
CA SER A 67 -8.38 14.55 2.46
C SER A 67 -8.99 13.91 3.71
N ARG A 68 -8.61 14.37 4.91
CA ARG A 68 -9.20 13.91 6.17
C ARG A 68 -10.70 14.20 6.22
N MET A 69 -11.12 15.40 5.83
CA MET A 69 -12.55 15.77 5.79
C MET A 69 -13.32 14.91 4.78
N MET A 70 -12.78 14.72 3.57
CA MET A 70 -13.39 13.89 2.54
C MET A 70 -13.59 12.45 3.01
N MET A 71 -12.59 11.85 3.66
CA MET A 71 -12.73 10.50 4.21
C MET A 71 -13.77 10.41 5.34
N LYS A 72 -13.86 11.43 6.22
CA LYS A 72 -14.90 11.49 7.26
C LYS A 72 -16.30 11.57 6.66
N MET A 73 -16.47 12.37 5.59
CA MET A 73 -17.73 12.44 4.86
C MET A 73 -18.07 11.08 4.22
N PHE A 74 -17.10 10.43 3.58
CA PHE A 74 -17.28 9.10 3.00
C PHE A 74 -17.68 8.06 4.05
N SER A 75 -16.95 7.98 5.17
CA SER A 75 -17.30 7.13 6.32
C SER A 75 -18.72 7.37 6.81
N SER A 76 -19.10 8.64 6.97
CA SER A 76 -20.44 9.03 7.43
C SER A 76 -21.54 8.64 6.42
N MET A 77 -21.26 8.75 5.13
CA MET A 77 -22.20 8.38 4.06
C MET A 77 -22.43 6.88 4.06
N VAL A 78 -21.35 6.09 4.11
CA VAL A 78 -21.44 4.62 4.18
C VAL A 78 -22.17 4.21 5.46
N ALA A 79 -21.83 4.80 6.62
CA ALA A 79 -22.48 4.54 7.90
C ALA A 79 -23.99 4.85 7.93
N LYS A 80 -24.47 5.79 7.11
CA LYS A 80 -25.89 6.18 7.03
C LYS A 80 -26.70 5.41 6.00
N LYS A 81 -26.08 4.57 5.16
CA LYS A 81 -26.79 3.75 4.18
C LYS A 81 -27.75 2.78 4.89
N LYS A 82 -29.00 2.70 4.45
CA LYS A 82 -30.05 1.88 5.11
C LYS A 82 -29.87 0.37 4.92
N ASN A 83 -29.40 -0.04 3.73
CA ASN A 83 -29.19 -1.44 3.37
C ASN A 83 -27.68 -1.66 3.12
N LYS A 84 -26.91 -1.85 4.20
CA LYS A 84 -25.48 -2.12 4.10
C LYS A 84 -25.24 -3.62 4.00
N SER A 85 -24.27 -4.03 3.17
CA SER A 85 -23.68 -5.36 3.35
C SER A 85 -22.78 -5.37 4.60
N PRO A 86 -22.46 -6.55 5.17
CA PRO A 86 -21.47 -6.66 6.24
C PRO A 86 -20.12 -6.05 5.86
N GLU A 87 -19.70 -6.18 4.60
CA GLU A 87 -18.47 -5.60 4.07
C GLU A 87 -18.50 -4.06 4.07
N GLU A 88 -19.66 -3.46 3.76
CA GLU A 88 -19.83 -2.01 3.81
C GLU A 88 -19.81 -1.48 5.25
N GLU A 89 -20.34 -2.25 6.19
CA GLU A 89 -20.31 -1.93 7.62
C GLU A 89 -18.90 -2.02 8.19
N GLU A 90 -18.17 -3.10 7.88
CA GLU A 90 -16.76 -3.26 8.25
C GLU A 90 -15.90 -2.17 7.61
N MET A 91 -16.11 -1.88 6.33
CA MET A 91 -15.42 -0.78 5.65
C MET A 91 -15.67 0.54 6.37
N ALA A 92 -16.92 0.88 6.69
CA ALA A 92 -17.27 2.12 7.39
C ALA A 92 -16.59 2.24 8.76
N HIS A 93 -16.52 1.13 9.50
CA HIS A 93 -15.82 1.04 10.78
C HIS A 93 -14.31 1.28 10.60
N MET A 94 -13.69 0.57 9.66
CA MET A 94 -12.25 0.68 9.39
C MET A 94 -11.87 2.10 8.94
N ILE A 95 -12.61 2.73 8.04
CA ILE A 95 -12.36 4.12 7.62
C ILE A 95 -12.85 5.17 8.63
N GLY A 96 -13.45 4.77 9.76
CA GLY A 96 -13.98 5.71 10.74
C GLY A 96 -12.90 6.34 11.63
N CYS A 97 -11.77 5.65 11.80
CA CYS A 97 -10.70 6.05 12.72
C CYS A 97 -9.32 5.75 12.15
N SER A 98 -8.28 6.28 12.82
CA SER A 98 -6.91 5.89 12.54
C SER A 98 -6.65 4.49 13.10
N TYR A 99 -5.93 3.66 12.36
CA TYR A 99 -5.50 2.34 12.79
C TYR A 99 -4.16 1.96 12.16
N ASP A 100 -3.46 1.06 12.81
CA ASP A 100 -2.21 0.47 12.34
C ASP A 100 -2.33 -1.04 12.49
N ILE A 101 -2.28 -1.72 11.35
CA ILE A 101 -2.29 -3.19 11.20
C ILE A 101 -1.01 -3.65 10.52
N SER A 102 0.06 -2.85 10.62
CA SER A 102 1.39 -3.24 10.16
C SER A 102 1.95 -4.37 10.99
N ASP A 103 2.62 -5.29 10.31
CA ASP A 103 3.27 -6.43 10.93
C ASP A 103 4.69 -6.58 10.40
N ARG A 104 5.66 -6.73 11.31
CA ARG A 104 7.07 -6.90 10.94
C ARG A 104 7.28 -8.14 10.08
N ARG A 105 6.42 -9.16 10.14
CA ARG A 105 6.51 -10.36 9.29
C ARG A 105 6.45 -10.02 7.80
N PHE A 106 5.78 -8.93 7.41
CA PHE A 106 5.66 -8.54 5.99
C PHE A 106 6.93 -7.89 5.42
N ILE A 107 7.91 -7.50 6.26
CA ILE A 107 9.23 -7.08 5.75
C ILE A 107 10.12 -8.28 5.40
N SER A 108 9.83 -9.48 5.94
CA SER A 108 10.68 -10.65 5.77
C SER A 108 10.92 -11.03 4.30
N PRO A 109 9.91 -11.02 3.40
CA PRO A 109 10.14 -11.26 1.97
C PRO A 109 11.05 -10.22 1.31
N VAL A 110 11.00 -8.96 1.76
CA VAL A 110 11.89 -7.90 1.27
C VAL A 110 13.33 -8.20 1.68
N ALA A 111 13.55 -8.55 2.95
CA ALA A 111 14.88 -8.89 3.45
C ALA A 111 15.45 -10.15 2.76
N ALA A 112 14.63 -11.18 2.58
CA ALA A 112 15.01 -12.42 1.89
C ALA A 112 15.50 -12.16 0.46
N TYR A 113 14.79 -11.32 -0.29
CA TYR A 113 15.15 -10.95 -1.67
C TYR A 113 16.59 -10.41 -1.81
N PHE A 114 17.09 -9.70 -0.79
CA PHE A 114 18.45 -9.18 -0.79
C PHE A 114 19.50 -10.11 -0.17
N LYS A 115 19.09 -11.10 0.63
CA LYS A 115 20.01 -12.06 1.25
C LYS A 115 20.49 -13.16 0.29
N GLU A 116 19.75 -13.46 -0.77
CA GLU A 116 20.10 -14.49 -1.77
C GLU A 116 21.26 -14.09 -2.71
N GLN A 117 22.34 -13.51 -2.18
CA GLN A 117 23.59 -13.28 -2.90
C GLN A 117 24.75 -13.54 -1.93
N GLN A 118 25.13 -14.81 -1.84
CA GLN A 118 26.47 -15.21 -1.43
C GLN A 118 26.86 -16.38 -2.33
N ASP A 119 27.16 -16.05 -3.59
CA ASP A 119 27.95 -16.86 -4.52
C ASP A 119 29.02 -15.94 -5.12
#